data_AF-A0A839JNZ7-F1
#
_entry.id   AF-A0A839JNZ7-F1
#
_cell.length_a   1.000
_cell.length_b   1.000
_cell.length_c   1.000
_cell.angle_alpha   90.00
_cell.angle_beta   90.00
_cell.angle_gamma   90.00
#
_symmetry.space_group_name_H-M   'P 1'
#
loop_
_entity.id
_entity.type
_entity.pdbx_description
1 polymer ?
#
loop_
_entity_poly.entity_id
_entity_poly.type
_entity_poly.pdbx_seq_one_letter_code
_entity_poly.pdbx_strand_id
1 'polypeptide(L)'
;MKTHKMHLKDPYFSYIKDGTKRIELRLFDDKRRRIDLGDLIEFSGSNDKSVQARVVGLLHYDSFVDLCKDFDIAILADKAATKDDLMATL
;
A
#
# COMPACT_ATOMS: atom_id res chain seq x y z
N MET A 1 -5.01 -4.08 18.66
CA MET A 1 -4.11 -4.65 17.64
C MET A 1 -4.81 -5.79 16.93
N LYS A 2 -5.19 -5.56 15.67
CA LYS A 2 -5.82 -6.52 14.77
C LYS A 2 -4.88 -6.78 13.58
N THR A 3 -5.06 -7.94 12.94
CA THR A 3 -4.35 -8.26 11.69
C THR A 3 -5.34 -8.22 10.53
N HIS A 4 -5.06 -7.36 9.55
CA HIS A 4 -5.84 -7.20 8.33
C HIS A 4 -5.19 -7.97 7.19
N LYS A 5 -5.97 -8.66 6.37
CA LYS A 5 -5.45 -9.43 5.23
C LYS A 5 -5.74 -8.73 3.91
N MET A 6 -4.70 -8.58 3.09
CA MET A 6 -4.77 -8.00 1.76
C MET A 6 -3.96 -8.83 0.77
N HIS A 7 -4.46 -8.99 -0.44
CA HIS A 7 -3.72 -9.61 -1.53
C HIS A 7 -3.14 -8.53 -2.44
N LEU A 8 -1.89 -8.75 -2.89
CA LEU A 8 -1.20 -7.90 -3.84
C LEU A 8 -0.69 -8.74 -5.01
N LYS A 9 -0.85 -8.19 -6.21
CA LYS A 9 -0.18 -8.71 -7.41
C LYS A 9 1.24 -8.19 -7.46
N ASP A 10 2.11 -8.94 -8.12
CA ASP A 10 3.39 -8.37 -8.55
C ASP A 10 3.15 -7.27 -9.60
N PRO A 11 3.97 -6.22 -9.62
CA PRO A 11 5.21 -6.07 -8.84
C PRO A 11 5.03 -5.49 -7.42
N TYR A 12 3.83 -5.07 -7.04
CA TYR A 12 3.59 -4.36 -5.77
C TYR A 12 3.87 -5.18 -4.51
N PHE A 13 3.60 -6.49 -4.54
CA PHE A 13 3.97 -7.37 -3.44
C PHE A 13 5.49 -7.33 -3.21
N SER A 14 6.27 -7.46 -4.29
CA SER A 14 7.72 -7.39 -4.25
C SER A 14 8.21 -6.03 -3.73
N TYR A 15 7.60 -4.92 -4.12
CA TYR A 15 7.98 -3.59 -3.62
C TYR A 15 7.78 -3.41 -2.11
N ILE A 16 6.70 -3.98 -1.53
CA ILE A 16 6.52 -3.96 -0.07
C ILE A 16 7.55 -4.88 0.59
N LYS A 17 7.74 -6.09 0.05
CA LYS A 17 8.67 -7.07 0.59
C LYS A 17 10.12 -6.54 0.60
N ASP A 18 10.52 -5.84 -0.45
CA ASP A 18 11.86 -5.27 -0.62
C ASP A 18 12.00 -3.90 0.08
N GLY A 19 10.90 -3.34 0.61
CA GLY A 19 10.87 -2.14 1.44
C GLY A 19 10.89 -0.82 0.67
N THR A 20 10.75 -0.84 -0.66
CA THR A 20 10.69 0.38 -1.48
C THR A 20 9.33 1.07 -1.33
N LYS A 21 8.25 0.29 -1.47
CA LYS A 21 6.88 0.77 -1.24
C LYS A 21 6.60 0.82 0.27
N ARG A 22 6.47 2.04 0.79
CA ARG A 22 6.25 2.32 2.23
C ARG A 22 4.88 2.92 2.54
N ILE A 23 4.16 3.40 1.52
CA ILE A 23 2.78 3.87 1.63
C ILE A 23 1.89 2.98 0.75
N GLU A 24 0.92 2.31 1.36
CA GLU A 24 -0.11 1.52 0.68
C GLU A 24 -1.35 2.39 0.44
N LEU A 25 -1.81 2.47 -0.81
CA LEU A 25 -2.96 3.29 -1.21
C LEU A 25 -4.18 2.38 -1.34
N ARG A 26 -5.32 2.80 -0.81
CA ARG A 26 -6.61 2.10 -0.93
C ARG A 26 -7.75 3.11 -0.89
N LEU A 27 -8.86 2.76 -1.52
CA LEU A 27 -10.13 3.43 -1.24
C LEU A 27 -10.46 3.33 0.25
N PHE A 28 -11.01 4.41 0.80
CA PHE A 28 -11.46 4.48 2.19
C PHE A 28 -12.83 3.81 2.38
N ASP A 29 -12.88 2.54 1.99
CA ASP A 29 -14.03 1.64 2.11
C ASP A 29 -14.25 1.20 3.58
N ASP A 30 -15.40 0.58 3.86
CA ASP A 30 -15.75 0.12 5.22
C ASP A 30 -14.73 -0.86 5.82
N LYS A 31 -14.00 -1.60 4.98
CA LYS A 31 -12.97 -2.53 5.44
C LYS A 31 -11.73 -1.77 5.89
N ARG A 32 -11.30 -0.74 5.14
CA ARG A 32 -10.10 0.07 5.43
C ARG A 32 -10.35 1.08 6.53
N ARG A 33 -11.60 1.53 6.71
CA ARG A 33 -12.05 2.35 7.86
C ARG A 33 -11.82 1.70 9.22
N ARG A 34 -11.60 0.38 9.27
CA ARG A 34 -11.35 -0.37 10.52
C ARG A 34 -9.87 -0.55 10.85
N ILE A 35 -8.96 0.01 10.05
CA ILE A 35 -7.53 -0.06 10.28
C ILE A 35 -7.12 1.06 11.24
N ASP A 36 -6.49 0.69 12.36
CA ASP A 36 -6.01 1.63 13.37
C ASP A 36 -4.47 1.64 13.45
N LEU A 37 -3.92 2.69 14.04
CA LEU A 37 -2.48 2.75 14.33
C LEU A 37 -2.07 1.58 15.22
N GLY A 38 -0.94 0.96 14.87
CA GLY A 38 -0.41 -0.22 15.56
C GLY A 38 -1.01 -1.55 15.12
N ASP A 39 -2.04 -1.57 14.28
CA ASP A 39 -2.51 -2.80 13.64
C ASP A 39 -1.44 -3.40 12.69
N LEU A 40 -1.60 -4.68 12.37
CA LEU A 40 -0.79 -5.38 11.38
C LEU A 40 -1.58 -5.54 10.08
N ILE A 41 -0.88 -5.45 8.96
CA ILE A 41 -1.40 -5.83 7.65
C ILE A 41 -0.54 -6.99 7.13
N GLU A 42 -1.18 -8.12 6.87
CA GLU A 42 -0.59 -9.25 6.18
C GLU A 42 -0.91 -9.13 4.69
N PHE A 43 0.14 -8.87 3.91
CA PHE A 43 0.08 -8.86 2.46
C PHE A 43 0.43 -10.26 1.96
N SER A 44 -0.47 -10.88 1.20
CA SER A 44 -0.18 -12.10 0.44
C SER A 44 0.15 -11.76 -1.00
N GLY A 45 1.21 -12.38 -1.52
CA GLY A 45 1.59 -12.33 -2.93
C GLY A 45 1.19 -13.61 -3.66
N SER A 46 1.78 -13.81 -4.83
CA SER A 46 1.69 -15.08 -5.57
C SER A 46 2.51 -16.19 -4.86
N ASN A 47 2.10 -17.45 -5.02
CA ASN A 47 2.81 -18.64 -4.52
C ASN A 47 2.95 -18.70 -2.99
N ASP A 48 1.87 -18.40 -2.26
CA ASP A 48 1.77 -18.51 -0.79
C ASP A 48 2.81 -17.69 0.01
N LYS A 49 3.48 -16.73 -0.66
CA LYS A 49 4.37 -15.77 0.02
C LYS A 49 3.53 -14.73 0.74
N SER A 50 3.95 -14.37 1.96
CA SER A 50 3.37 -13.26 2.70
C SER A 50 4.43 -12.41 3.39
N VAL A 51 4.07 -11.15 3.63
CA VAL A 51 4.84 -10.21 4.44
C VAL A 51 3.90 -9.46 5.36
N GLN A 52 4.32 -9.23 6.61
CA GLN A 52 3.56 -8.46 7.57
C GLN A 52 4.17 -7.07 7.75
N ALA A 53 3.32 -6.05 7.76
CA ALA A 53 3.71 -4.67 8.03
C ALA A 53 2.87 -4.12 9.19
N ARG A 54 3.45 -3.21 9.97
CA ARG A 54 2.74 -2.51 11.05
C ARG A 54 2.29 -1.13 10.56
N VAL A 55 1.05 -0.77 10.87
CA VAL A 55 0.49 0.54 10.56
C VAL A 55 1.09 1.58 11.49
N VAL A 56 1.90 2.48 10.94
CA VAL A 56 2.57 3.56 11.69
C VAL A 56 2.00 4.95 11.38
N GLY A 57 1.12 5.05 10.39
CA GLY A 57 0.47 6.29 9.99
C GLY A 57 -0.78 6.00 9.15
N LEU A 58 -1.75 6.92 9.18
CA LEU A 58 -2.97 6.90 8.38
C LEU A 58 -3.13 8.27 7.74
N LEU A 59 -3.21 8.31 6.41
CA LEU A 59 -3.38 9.53 5.63
C LEU A 59 -4.70 9.45 4.87
N HIS A 60 -5.48 10.53 4.91
CA HIS A 60 -6.75 10.63 4.18
C HIS A 60 -6.63 11.76 3.16
N TYR A 61 -7.01 11.44 1.92
CA TYR A 61 -6.99 12.34 0.79
C TYR A 61 -8.33 12.27 0.06
N ASP A 62 -8.74 13.38 -0.53
CA ASP A 62 -9.97 13.45 -1.33
C ASP A 62 -9.83 12.75 -2.68
N SER A 63 -8.60 12.59 -3.18
CA SER A 63 -8.32 11.90 -4.44
C SER A 63 -6.96 11.18 -4.43
N PHE A 64 -6.83 10.12 -5.24
CA PHE A 64 -5.54 9.47 -5.46
C PHE A 64 -4.53 10.41 -6.13
N VAL A 65 -5.01 11.35 -6.96
CA VAL A 65 -4.16 12.33 -7.64
C VAL A 65 -3.44 13.22 -6.63
N ASP A 66 -4.14 13.70 -5.61
CA ASP A 66 -3.54 14.58 -4.61
C ASP A 66 -2.54 13.84 -3.72
N LEU A 67 -2.85 12.60 -3.32
CA LEU A 67 -1.88 11.73 -2.64
C LEU A 67 -0.64 11.51 -3.51
N CYS A 68 -0.80 11.17 -4.78
CA CYS A 68 0.31 10.91 -5.69
C CYS A 68 1.16 12.17 -5.96
N LYS A 69 0.63 13.39 -5.82
CA LYS A 69 1.41 14.63 -5.92
C LYS A 69 2.35 14.82 -4.75
N ASP A 70 1.89 14.54 -3.53
CA ASP A 70 2.63 14.81 -2.29
C ASP A 70 3.83 13.89 -2.05
N PHE A 71 3.85 12.71 -2.69
CA PHE A 71 4.90 11.72 -2.47
C PHE A 71 5.68 11.39 -3.74
N ASP A 72 6.95 11.03 -3.55
CA ASP A 72 7.79 10.47 -4.60
C ASP A 72 7.31 9.06 -4.96
N ILE A 73 7.35 8.73 -6.26
CA ILE A 73 6.96 7.39 -6.75
C ILE A 73 7.80 6.28 -6.11
N ALA A 74 9.05 6.55 -5.74
CA ALA A 74 9.92 5.59 -5.07
C ALA A 74 9.42 5.18 -3.66
N ILE A 75 8.50 5.92 -3.06
CA ILE A 75 7.86 5.59 -1.77
C ILE A 75 6.49 4.94 -1.98
N LEU A 76 5.80 5.31 -3.06
CA LEU A 76 4.49 4.77 -3.41
C LEU A 76 4.58 3.44 -4.17
N ALA A 77 5.69 3.15 -4.80
CA ALA A 77 5.95 1.93 -5.56
C ALA A 77 7.47 1.62 -5.53
N ASP A 78 8.14 1.69 -6.67
CA ASP A 78 9.59 1.59 -6.82
C ASP A 78 10.08 2.70 -7.77
N LYS A 79 11.37 3.02 -7.73
CA LYS A 79 12.00 3.97 -8.66
C LYS A 79 11.85 3.60 -10.14
N ALA A 80 11.61 2.32 -10.45
CA ALA A 80 11.34 1.84 -11.80
C ALA A 80 9.90 2.10 -12.28
N ALA A 81 8.98 2.46 -11.39
CA ALA A 81 7.59 2.77 -11.72
C ALA A 81 7.40 4.26 -12.02
N THR A 82 6.31 4.60 -12.70
CA THR A 82 5.86 5.99 -12.90
C THR A 82 4.57 6.26 -12.13
N LYS A 83 4.29 7.55 -11.87
CA LYS A 83 3.02 7.95 -11.24
C LYS A 83 1.83 7.61 -12.14
N ASP A 84 1.99 7.72 -13.46
CA ASP A 84 0.91 7.41 -14.41
C ASP A 84 0.58 5.90 -14.40
N ASP A 85 1.60 5.04 -14.38
CA ASP A 85 1.40 3.58 -14.28
C ASP A 85 0.70 3.20 -12.97
N LEU A 86 1.10 3.83 -11.86
CA LEU A 86 0.46 3.61 -10.56
C LEU A 86 -1.01 4.04 -10.62
N MET A 87 -1.30 5.24 -11.14
CA MET A 87 -2.65 5.77 -11.25
C MET A 87 -3.57 4.90 -12.12
N ALA A 88 -3.04 4.25 -13.16
CA ALA A 88 -3.81 3.32 -13.99
C ALA A 88 -4.24 2.03 -13.27
N THR A 89 -3.67 1.76 -12.08
CA THR A 89 -4.00 0.57 -11.27
C THR A 89 -4.92 0.83 -10.07
N LEU A 90 -5.24 2.09 -9.80
CA LEU A 90 -6.06 2.56 -8.68
C LEU A 90 -7.53 2.76 -9.10
#